data_AF-A0A7Y5BBQ2-F1
#
_entry.id   AF-A0A7Y5BBQ2-F1
#
_cell.length_a   1.000
_cell.length_b   1.000
_cell.length_c   1.000
_cell.angle_alpha   90.00
_cell.angle_beta   90.00
_cell.angle_gamma   90.00
#
_symmetry.space_group_name_H-M   'P 1'
#
loop_
_entity.id
_entity.type
_entity.pdbx_description
1 polymer ?
#
loop_
_entity_poly.entity_id
_entity_poly.type
_entity_poly.pdbx_seq_one_letter_code
_entity_poly.pdbx_strand_id
1 'polypeptide(L)'
;MRLSAQNLVYNGSFELYKERPPSVDYALQYFPLHKCLGWDDFCKDTSDYLGTPTYYYNQPFYESNTWTHPKSPYNGEGFIRLWPYVLKIDVFRSQSDRDYAFGKLINPLEVGKKYKLSLAHTNGQFNPIKIFGHNGFGILLSTTQPKQKNQYSRLEIIPQFRTPYLFQDSTWRIMEFEFVADSAYRYITMGNFWENYEIEVMNATDGDFRNYL
;
A
#
# COMPACT_ATOMS: atom_id res chain seq x y z
N MET A 1 10.65 -3.32 33.24
CA MET A 1 11.04 -2.47 32.09
C MET A 1 10.83 -3.30 30.82
N ARG A 2 9.78 -3.04 30.03
CA ARG A 2 9.56 -3.76 28.75
C ARG A 2 10.47 -3.08 27.72
N LEU A 3 11.51 -3.78 27.27
CA LEU A 3 12.27 -3.36 26.09
C LEU A 3 11.29 -3.33 24.91
N SER A 4 10.99 -2.14 24.37
CA SER A 4 10.34 -2.06 23.06
C SER A 4 11.32 -2.57 22.03
N ALA A 5 10.94 -3.59 21.25
CA ALA A 5 11.76 -4.05 20.15
C ALA A 5 12.01 -2.90 19.16
N GLN A 6 13.21 -2.88 18.56
CA GLN A 6 13.60 -1.88 17.57
C GLN A 6 12.72 -2.02 16.30
N ASN A 7 12.15 -0.91 15.82
CA ASN A 7 11.54 -0.90 14.49
C ASN A 7 12.65 -1.00 13.44
N LEU A 8 12.60 -2.05 12.61
CA LEU A 8 13.58 -2.32 11.55
C LEU A 8 13.18 -1.74 10.20
N VAL A 9 11.95 -1.27 10.04
CA VAL A 9 11.48 -0.61 8.81
C VAL A 9 11.92 0.84 8.87
N TYR A 10 12.83 1.22 7.98
CA TYR A 10 13.24 2.61 7.85
C TYR A 10 12.05 3.46 7.40
N ASN A 11 11.77 4.54 8.13
CA ASN A 11 10.65 5.44 7.85
C ASN A 11 9.29 4.73 7.70
N GLY A 12 9.03 3.71 8.53
CA GLY A 12 7.78 2.93 8.45
C GLY A 12 6.49 3.72 8.77
N SER A 13 6.60 4.91 9.36
CA SER A 13 5.49 5.85 9.57
C SER A 13 5.36 6.90 8.47
N PHE A 14 6.25 6.90 7.47
CA PHE A 14 6.24 7.85 6.35
C PHE A 14 6.38 9.33 6.75
N GLU A 15 7.06 9.61 7.86
CA GLU A 15 7.24 10.98 8.37
C GLU A 15 8.47 11.69 7.80
N LEU A 16 9.43 10.93 7.27
CA LEU A 16 10.63 11.48 6.65
C LEU A 16 10.41 11.68 5.14
N TYR A 17 10.71 12.86 4.63
CA TYR A 17 10.52 13.22 3.24
C TYR A 17 11.67 14.07 2.68
N LYS A 18 11.88 13.99 1.36
CA LYS A 18 12.79 14.88 0.62
C LYS A 18 12.16 16.25 0.40
N GLU A 19 10.88 16.24 0.06
CA GLU A 19 10.08 17.42 -0.23
C GLU A 19 8.64 17.10 0.14
N ARG A 20 7.95 18.06 0.77
CA ARG A 20 6.53 17.94 1.08
C ARG A 20 5.71 18.14 -0.20
N PRO A 21 4.77 17.25 -0.56
CA PRO A 21 3.83 17.52 -1.64
C PRO A 21 3.08 18.84 -1.37
N PRO A 22 3.12 19.82 -2.30
CA PRO A 22 2.58 21.16 -2.07
C PRO A 22 1.05 21.18 -1.94
N SER A 23 0.34 20.20 -2.52
CA SER A 23 -1.10 20.02 -2.38
C SER A 23 -1.53 18.57 -2.61
N VAL A 24 -2.77 18.24 -2.24
CA VAL A 24 -3.40 16.95 -2.59
C VAL A 24 -3.47 16.77 -4.10
N ASP A 25 -3.87 17.80 -4.84
CA ASP A 25 -3.93 17.76 -6.31
C ASP A 25 -2.57 17.50 -6.94
N TYR A 26 -1.51 18.08 -6.37
CA TYR A 26 -0.15 17.79 -6.80
C TYR A 26 0.24 16.34 -6.50
N ALA A 27 -0.07 15.83 -5.30
CA ALA A 27 0.18 14.42 -4.97
C ALA A 27 -0.59 13.48 -5.92
N LEU A 28 -1.80 13.87 -6.32
CA LEU A 28 -2.64 13.17 -7.30
C LEU A 28 -2.21 13.34 -8.76
N GLN A 29 -1.36 14.31 -9.10
CA GLN A 29 -0.92 14.53 -10.48
C GLN A 29 0.51 14.06 -10.72
N TYR A 30 1.37 14.09 -9.70
CA TYR A 30 2.81 13.86 -9.86
C TYR A 30 3.34 12.65 -9.07
N PHE A 31 2.46 11.97 -8.33
CA PHE A 31 2.62 10.63 -7.73
C PHE A 31 4.00 10.19 -7.20
N PRO A 32 4.73 10.98 -6.39
CA PRO A 32 6.11 10.62 -6.15
C PRO A 32 6.25 9.91 -4.81
N LEU A 33 6.01 8.59 -4.76
CA LEU A 33 6.41 7.81 -3.58
C LEU A 33 7.88 8.07 -3.23
N HIS A 34 8.73 8.32 -4.24
CA HIS A 34 10.13 8.71 -4.09
C HIS A 34 10.39 10.01 -3.30
N LYS A 35 9.36 10.84 -3.03
CA LYS A 35 9.44 11.97 -2.09
C LYS A 35 9.41 11.51 -0.62
N CYS A 36 8.83 10.35 -0.33
CA CYS A 36 8.95 9.68 0.97
C CYS A 36 10.35 9.05 1.09
N LEU A 37 11.12 9.44 2.10
CA LEU A 37 12.49 8.95 2.24
C LEU A 37 12.51 7.45 2.53
N GLY A 38 13.32 6.71 1.78
CA GLY A 38 13.54 5.27 1.95
C GLY A 38 12.42 4.37 1.43
N TRP A 39 11.39 4.94 0.81
CA TRP A 39 10.35 4.23 0.08
C TRP A 39 10.39 4.60 -1.40
N ASP A 40 10.08 3.61 -2.23
CA ASP A 40 10.09 3.78 -3.67
C ASP A 40 9.10 2.84 -4.35
N ASP A 41 8.81 3.14 -5.61
CA ASP A 41 8.08 2.25 -6.50
C ASP A 41 9.02 1.66 -7.57
N PHE A 42 8.53 0.66 -8.29
CA PHE A 42 9.27 0.03 -9.38
C PHE A 42 9.02 0.69 -10.75
N CYS A 43 8.18 1.74 -10.83
CA CYS A 43 7.70 2.35 -12.08
C CYS A 43 8.23 3.78 -12.30
N LYS A 44 9.42 4.08 -11.76
CA LYS A 44 10.08 5.41 -11.71
C LYS A 44 10.12 6.24 -13.00
N ASP A 45 10.09 5.60 -14.16
CA ASP A 45 10.37 6.24 -15.45
C ASP A 45 9.12 6.53 -16.29
N THR A 46 7.94 6.54 -15.67
CA THR A 46 6.69 6.55 -16.42
C THR A 46 5.93 7.83 -16.18
N SER A 47 5.69 8.58 -17.26
CA SER A 47 4.83 9.77 -17.29
C SER A 47 3.34 9.43 -17.17
N ASP A 48 3.01 8.22 -16.70
CA ASP A 48 1.67 7.70 -16.71
C ASP A 48 0.99 8.00 -15.36
N TYR A 49 -0.05 8.81 -15.44
CA TYR A 49 -0.72 9.51 -14.34
C TYR A 49 -1.64 8.60 -13.52
N LEU A 50 -1.57 7.28 -13.70
CA LEU A 50 -2.51 6.35 -13.11
C LEU A 50 -1.71 5.12 -12.65
N GLY A 51 -1.84 4.70 -11.38
CA GLY A 51 -1.35 3.39 -10.92
C GLY A 51 0.05 3.38 -10.31
N THR A 52 0.45 4.44 -9.62
CA THR A 52 1.65 4.43 -8.80
C THR A 52 1.32 4.71 -7.34
N PRO A 53 2.02 4.04 -6.40
CA PRO A 53 1.95 4.38 -4.98
C PRO A 53 2.12 5.88 -4.77
N THR A 54 1.26 6.47 -3.94
CA THR A 54 1.23 7.92 -3.76
C THR A 54 1.55 8.29 -2.32
N TYR A 55 2.50 9.19 -2.10
CA TYR A 55 2.83 9.71 -0.79
C TYR A 55 2.02 10.98 -0.46
N TYR A 56 1.45 11.03 0.75
CA TYR A 56 0.70 12.15 1.30
C TYR A 56 1.31 12.63 2.62
N TYR A 57 1.31 13.95 2.85
CA TYR A 57 1.85 14.54 4.08
C TYR A 57 1.12 15.82 4.49
N ASN A 58 0.51 15.83 5.69
CA ASN A 58 -0.08 17.02 6.33
C ASN A 58 -0.97 17.84 5.39
N GLN A 59 -1.93 17.20 4.73
CA GLN A 59 -2.92 17.92 3.95
C GLN A 59 -4.28 17.67 4.59
N PRO A 60 -5.00 18.73 5.03
CA PRO A 60 -6.39 18.57 5.43
C PRO A 60 -7.16 18.05 4.23
N PHE A 61 -7.49 16.76 4.23
CA PHE A 61 -8.48 16.18 3.32
C PHE A 61 -9.85 16.66 3.82
N TYR A 62 -10.23 17.89 3.49
CA TYR A 62 -11.55 18.42 3.82
C TYR A 62 -12.40 18.61 2.55
N GLU A 63 -13.65 18.15 2.68
CA GLU A 63 -14.87 18.45 1.92
C GLU A 63 -15.11 17.81 0.55
N SER A 64 -14.14 17.13 -0.05
CA SER A 64 -14.42 16.38 -1.28
C SER A 64 -15.03 15.01 -0.97
N ASN A 65 -16.36 14.91 -1.06
CA ASN A 65 -17.15 13.66 -0.99
C ASN A 65 -16.88 12.68 -2.15
N THR A 66 -15.93 12.97 -3.03
CA THR A 66 -15.73 12.20 -4.27
C THR A 66 -14.55 11.22 -4.23
N TRP A 67 -13.76 11.16 -3.15
CA TRP A 67 -12.55 10.33 -3.12
C TRP A 67 -12.43 9.41 -1.90
N THR A 68 -11.90 8.21 -2.13
CA THR A 68 -11.67 7.15 -1.13
C THR A 68 -10.34 7.38 -0.40
N HIS A 69 -10.33 8.33 0.55
CA HIS A 69 -9.16 8.64 1.38
C HIS A 69 -9.51 8.61 2.86
N PRO A 70 -8.56 8.31 3.76
CA PRO A 70 -8.79 8.46 5.19
C PRO A 70 -8.92 9.95 5.56
N LYS A 71 -9.75 10.26 6.57
CA LYS A 71 -9.90 11.62 7.12
C LYS A 71 -8.60 12.19 7.70
N SER A 72 -7.72 11.32 8.17
CA SER A 72 -6.41 11.65 8.75
C SER A 72 -5.48 10.44 8.66
N PRO A 73 -4.15 10.63 8.70
CA PRO A 73 -3.18 9.54 8.84
C PRO A 73 -3.44 8.71 10.11
N TYR A 74 -2.97 7.47 10.14
CA TYR A 74 -3.07 6.62 11.33
C TYR A 74 -2.33 7.22 12.53
N ASN A 75 -1.15 7.77 12.27
CA ASN A 75 -0.30 8.48 13.20
C ASN A 75 0.47 9.57 12.45
N GLY A 76 0.90 10.62 13.16
CA GLY A 76 1.69 11.69 12.57
C GLY A 76 0.96 12.41 11.44
N GLU A 77 1.69 12.71 10.38
CA GLU A 77 1.22 13.51 9.24
C GLU A 77 1.33 12.77 7.90
N GLY A 78 2.13 11.71 7.83
CA GLY A 78 2.45 10.99 6.60
C GLY A 78 1.67 9.69 6.41
N PHE A 79 1.32 9.37 5.16
CA PHE A 79 0.87 8.03 4.77
C PHE A 79 1.09 7.81 3.27
N ILE A 80 1.01 6.55 2.84
CA ILE A 80 0.99 6.20 1.42
C ILE A 80 -0.36 5.62 1.01
N ARG A 81 -0.75 5.85 -0.24
CA ARG A 81 -1.84 5.16 -0.91
C ARG A 81 -1.27 4.15 -1.88
N LEU A 82 -1.92 2.99 -1.95
CA LEU A 82 -1.67 1.98 -2.96
C LEU A 82 -2.97 1.71 -3.71
N TRP A 83 -2.87 1.53 -5.03
CA TRP A 83 -3.90 0.88 -5.85
C TRP A 83 -3.45 -0.53 -6.22
N PRO A 84 -3.44 -1.46 -5.25
CA PRO A 84 -2.97 -2.83 -5.46
C PRO A 84 -3.79 -3.56 -6.54
N TYR A 85 -5.03 -3.14 -6.81
CA TYR A 85 -5.83 -3.68 -7.89
C TYR A 85 -6.69 -2.58 -8.51
N VAL A 86 -6.48 -2.29 -9.80
CA VAL A 86 -7.41 -1.48 -10.59
C VAL A 86 -7.98 -2.38 -11.69
N LEU A 87 -9.30 -2.57 -11.68
CA LEU A 87 -10.00 -3.24 -12.78
C LEU A 87 -9.70 -2.50 -14.08
N LYS A 88 -9.54 -3.26 -15.17
CA LYS A 88 -9.37 -2.73 -16.52
C LYS A 88 -10.47 -1.71 -16.81
N ILE A 89 -10.14 -0.43 -16.81
CA ILE A 89 -11.04 0.61 -17.34
C ILE A 89 -10.72 0.67 -18.84
N ASP A 90 -11.64 0.13 -19.65
CA ASP A 90 -11.47 -0.26 -21.06
C ASP A 90 -10.96 0.83 -22.03
N VAL A 91 -10.80 2.08 -21.60
CA VAL A 91 -10.34 3.20 -22.44
C VAL A 91 -8.89 3.62 -22.21
N PHE A 92 -8.24 3.24 -21.10
CA PHE A 92 -6.88 3.72 -20.79
C PHE A 92 -5.86 2.62 -20.48
N ARG A 93 -6.28 1.37 -20.28
CA ARG A 93 -5.38 0.30 -19.80
C ARG A 93 -5.61 -1.03 -20.51
N SER A 94 -4.52 -1.63 -21.00
CA SER A 94 -4.52 -2.95 -21.62
C SER A 94 -4.41 -4.10 -20.62
N GLN A 95 -4.08 -3.82 -19.34
CA GLN A 95 -3.90 -4.81 -18.28
C GLN A 95 -4.40 -4.28 -16.92
N SER A 96 -4.57 -5.18 -15.95
CA SER A 96 -4.89 -4.81 -14.57
C SER A 96 -3.61 -4.38 -13.85
N ASP A 97 -3.55 -3.13 -13.44
CA ASP A 97 -2.33 -2.57 -12.87
C ASP A 97 -2.12 -3.00 -11.42
N ARG A 98 -0.84 -2.96 -11.01
CA ARG A 98 -0.34 -3.44 -9.72
C ARG A 98 0.63 -2.43 -9.12
N ASP A 99 0.18 -1.75 -8.08
CA ASP A 99 1.04 -0.90 -7.27
C ASP A 99 1.89 -1.74 -6.33
N TYR A 100 3.17 -1.38 -6.24
CA TYR A 100 4.06 -1.86 -5.20
C TYR A 100 4.86 -0.71 -4.60
N ALA A 101 4.83 -0.60 -3.28
CA ALA A 101 5.78 0.21 -2.53
C ALA A 101 6.83 -0.71 -1.93
N PHE A 102 8.11 -0.40 -2.12
CA PHE A 102 9.19 -1.12 -1.45
C PHE A 102 10.09 -0.19 -0.64
N GLY A 103 10.67 -0.74 0.41
CA GLY A 103 11.61 -0.06 1.29
C GLY A 103 12.72 -0.99 1.72
N LYS A 104 13.84 -0.40 2.16
CA LYS A 104 14.98 -1.14 2.71
C LYS A 104 14.87 -1.20 4.23
N LEU A 105 15.13 -2.36 4.82
CA LEU A 105 15.25 -2.50 6.26
C LEU A 105 16.55 -1.83 6.74
N ILE A 106 16.53 -1.30 7.98
CA ILE A 106 17.70 -0.64 8.59
C ILE A 106 18.87 -1.63 8.67
N ASN A 107 18.58 -2.85 9.10
CA ASN A 107 19.51 -3.98 9.10
C ASN A 107 18.80 -5.21 8.49
N PRO A 108 19.56 -6.15 7.91
CA PRO A 108 19.00 -7.44 7.51
C PRO A 108 18.38 -8.16 8.72
N LEU A 109 17.30 -8.91 8.49
CA LEU A 109 16.76 -9.78 9.54
C LEU A 109 17.77 -10.88 9.87
N GLU A 110 17.80 -11.26 11.14
CA GLU A 110 18.60 -12.40 11.61
C GLU A 110 17.81 -13.70 11.46
N VAL A 111 18.39 -14.67 10.74
CA VAL A 111 17.80 -15.99 10.51
C VAL A 111 17.54 -16.72 11.83
N GLY A 112 16.39 -17.36 11.96
CA GLY A 112 15.96 -18.08 13.16
C GLY A 112 15.35 -17.20 14.24
N LYS A 113 15.38 -15.87 14.12
CA LYS A 113 14.71 -14.97 15.07
C LYS A 113 13.23 -14.81 14.74
N LYS A 114 12.41 -14.73 15.80
CA LYS A 114 10.98 -14.41 15.71
C LYS A 114 10.80 -12.89 15.59
N TYR A 115 10.00 -12.45 14.62
CA TYR A 115 9.63 -11.07 14.39
C TYR A 115 8.12 -10.90 14.41
N LYS A 116 7.69 -9.68 14.75
CA LYS A 116 6.32 -9.21 14.57
C LYS A 116 6.32 -8.09 13.54
N LEU A 117 5.53 -8.25 12.49
CA LEU A 117 5.27 -7.22 11.49
C LEU A 117 3.89 -6.62 11.79
N SER A 118 3.79 -5.30 11.82
CA SER A 118 2.53 -4.58 12.02
C SER A 118 2.34 -3.49 10.97
N LEU A 119 1.15 -3.38 10.38
CA LEU A 119 0.80 -2.36 9.39
C LEU A 119 -0.59 -1.79 9.69
N ALA A 120 -0.69 -0.46 9.76
CA ALA A 120 -1.98 0.22 9.75
C ALA A 120 -2.48 0.40 8.32
N HIS A 121 -3.75 0.09 8.07
CA HIS A 121 -4.38 0.19 6.75
C HIS A 121 -5.84 0.64 6.87
N THR A 122 -6.37 1.19 5.77
CA THR A 122 -7.78 1.56 5.61
C THR A 122 -8.09 1.76 4.13
N ASN A 123 -9.34 1.52 3.74
CA ASN A 123 -9.87 1.86 2.42
C ASN A 123 -10.31 3.34 2.34
N GLY A 124 -10.18 4.08 3.45
CA GLY A 124 -10.61 5.47 3.56
C GLY A 124 -12.14 5.61 3.62
N GLN A 125 -12.65 6.83 3.47
CA GLN A 125 -14.08 7.04 3.49
C GLN A 125 -14.76 6.58 2.20
N PHE A 126 -15.90 5.94 2.37
CA PHE A 126 -16.69 5.33 1.30
C PHE A 126 -17.21 6.38 0.31
N ASN A 127 -17.00 6.11 -0.98
CA ASN A 127 -17.75 6.73 -2.07
C ASN A 127 -18.61 5.63 -2.74
N PRO A 128 -19.94 5.79 -2.83
CA PRO A 128 -20.88 4.78 -3.35
C PRO A 128 -20.72 4.41 -4.83
N ILE A 129 -19.76 4.99 -5.55
CA ILE A 129 -19.61 4.82 -7.00
C ILE A 129 -18.43 3.89 -7.36
N LYS A 130 -17.65 3.36 -6.40
CA LYS A 130 -16.39 2.65 -6.70
C LYS A 130 -16.19 1.33 -5.95
N ILE A 131 -15.31 0.46 -6.50
CA ILE A 131 -14.79 -0.73 -5.82
C ILE A 131 -14.24 -0.30 -4.46
N PHE A 132 -14.73 -0.90 -3.39
CA PHE A 132 -14.41 -0.46 -2.03
C PHE A 132 -13.67 -1.51 -1.21
N GLY A 133 -13.43 -2.70 -1.78
CA GLY A 133 -12.61 -3.70 -1.12
C GLY A 133 -12.01 -4.75 -2.04
N HIS A 134 -10.90 -5.35 -1.60
CA HIS A 134 -10.25 -6.48 -2.26
C HIS A 134 -9.44 -7.32 -1.26
N ASN A 135 -9.11 -8.55 -1.63
CA ASN A 135 -8.20 -9.44 -0.87
C ASN A 135 -6.76 -9.46 -1.43
N GLY A 136 -6.49 -8.72 -2.51
CA GLY A 136 -5.19 -8.72 -3.20
C GLY A 136 -4.05 -7.94 -2.54
N PHE A 137 -3.96 -7.82 -1.20
CA PHE A 137 -2.86 -7.09 -0.54
C PHE A 137 -1.88 -8.03 0.15
N GLY A 138 -0.59 -7.94 -0.15
CA GLY A 138 0.43 -8.80 0.41
C GLY A 138 1.70 -8.06 0.76
N ILE A 139 2.55 -8.76 1.52
CA ILE A 139 3.85 -8.25 1.97
C ILE A 139 4.92 -9.29 1.66
N LEU A 140 5.85 -8.91 0.79
CA LEU A 140 7.04 -9.65 0.45
C LEU A 140 8.23 -9.14 1.25
N LEU A 141 8.95 -10.05 1.89
CA LEU A 141 10.28 -9.87 2.42
C LEU A 141 11.27 -10.53 1.46
N SER A 142 12.33 -9.82 1.08
CA SER A 142 13.32 -10.33 0.12
C SER A 142 14.76 -9.96 0.49
N THR A 143 15.71 -10.79 0.07
CA THR A 143 17.15 -10.56 0.26
C THR A 143 17.72 -9.62 -0.80
N THR A 144 17.08 -9.56 -1.96
CA THR A 144 17.38 -8.66 -3.08
C THR A 144 16.16 -7.80 -3.39
N GLN A 145 16.39 -6.62 -3.96
CA GLN A 145 15.29 -5.76 -4.41
C GLN A 145 14.53 -6.48 -5.54
N PRO A 146 13.21 -6.70 -5.40
CA PRO A 146 12.40 -7.27 -6.48
C PRO A 146 12.45 -6.39 -7.73
N LYS A 147 12.16 -6.97 -8.89
CA LYS A 147 12.08 -6.22 -10.15
C LYS A 147 10.81 -6.63 -10.89
N GLN A 148 9.99 -5.66 -11.27
CA GLN A 148 8.91 -5.91 -12.22
C GLN A 148 9.50 -6.15 -13.60
N LYS A 149 8.96 -7.13 -14.34
CA LYS A 149 9.41 -7.43 -15.72
C LYS A 149 8.98 -6.32 -16.67
N ASN A 150 7.73 -5.87 -16.53
CA ASN A 150 7.13 -4.77 -17.27
C ASN A 150 6.47 -3.79 -16.29
N GLN A 151 6.26 -2.54 -16.72
CA GLN A 151 5.49 -1.56 -15.97
C GLN A 151 4.12 -2.13 -15.57
N TYR A 152 3.73 -1.92 -14.31
CA TYR A 152 2.49 -2.41 -13.69
C TYR A 152 2.25 -3.91 -13.71
N SER A 153 3.20 -4.72 -14.19
CA SER A 153 3.06 -6.18 -14.20
C SER A 153 3.09 -6.75 -12.77
N ARG A 154 2.37 -7.86 -12.56
CA ARG A 154 2.46 -8.61 -11.31
C ARG A 154 3.90 -9.06 -11.06
N LEU A 155 4.37 -8.90 -9.83
CA LEU A 155 5.56 -9.59 -9.34
C LEU A 155 5.23 -11.09 -9.20
N GLU A 156 5.85 -11.91 -10.05
CA GLU A 156 5.73 -13.38 -10.03
C GLU A 156 6.53 -13.99 -8.86
N ILE A 157 6.28 -13.52 -7.64
CA ILE A 157 6.93 -13.97 -6.40
C ILE A 157 5.85 -14.26 -5.37
N ILE A 158 6.05 -15.31 -4.56
CA ILE A 158 5.17 -15.64 -3.45
C ILE A 158 5.56 -14.78 -2.24
N PRO A 159 4.71 -13.85 -1.77
CA PRO A 159 4.98 -13.06 -0.57
C PRO A 159 4.80 -13.93 0.69
N GLN A 160 5.51 -13.58 1.76
CA GLN A 160 5.39 -14.24 3.07
C GLN A 160 4.02 -13.99 3.69
N PHE A 161 3.40 -12.84 3.39
CA PHE A 161 2.07 -12.51 3.88
C PHE A 161 1.13 -12.23 2.74
N ARG A 162 -0.02 -12.90 2.82
CA ARG A 162 -1.16 -12.71 1.95
C ARG A 162 -2.39 -12.48 2.80
N THR A 163 -3.21 -11.52 2.43
CA THR A 163 -4.44 -11.25 3.15
C THR A 163 -5.54 -12.17 2.64
N PRO A 164 -6.08 -13.05 3.49
CA PRO A 164 -7.02 -14.07 3.03
C PRO A 164 -8.47 -13.57 2.98
N TYR A 165 -8.72 -12.32 3.37
CA TYR A 165 -10.06 -11.76 3.47
C TYR A 165 -10.17 -10.44 2.71
N LEU A 166 -11.41 -10.08 2.38
CA LEU A 166 -11.74 -8.86 1.69
C LEU A 166 -11.66 -7.66 2.64
N PHE A 167 -10.80 -6.69 2.35
CA PHE A 167 -10.67 -5.45 3.12
C PHE A 167 -11.71 -4.42 2.71
N GLN A 168 -12.47 -3.90 3.67
CA GLN A 168 -13.45 -2.83 3.44
C GLN A 168 -13.48 -1.81 4.59
N ASP A 169 -12.37 -1.70 5.33
CA ASP A 169 -12.35 -0.90 6.55
C ASP A 169 -12.24 0.60 6.23
N SER A 170 -13.32 1.34 6.50
CA SER A 170 -13.36 2.81 6.35
C SER A 170 -12.63 3.58 7.46
N THR A 171 -12.14 2.84 8.44
CA THR A 171 -11.34 3.34 9.57
C THR A 171 -10.01 2.59 9.60
N TRP A 172 -9.00 3.17 10.25
CA TRP A 172 -7.72 2.51 10.39
C TRP A 172 -7.79 1.23 11.20
N ARG A 173 -7.22 0.16 10.67
CA ARG A 173 -7.03 -1.14 11.33
C ARG A 173 -5.57 -1.53 11.30
N ILE A 174 -5.14 -2.25 12.33
CA ILE A 174 -3.79 -2.84 12.38
C ILE A 174 -3.88 -4.29 11.92
N MET A 175 -3.08 -4.65 10.91
CA MET A 175 -2.74 -6.04 10.63
C MET A 175 -1.44 -6.38 11.34
N GLU A 176 -1.41 -7.56 11.96
CA GLU A 176 -0.23 -8.06 12.65
C GLU A 176 0.07 -9.48 12.22
N PHE A 177 1.35 -9.75 11.97
CA PHE A 177 1.85 -11.06 11.59
C PHE A 177 3.06 -11.40 12.46
N GLU A 178 3.13 -12.65 12.90
CA GLU A 178 4.33 -13.18 13.54
C GLU A 178 4.97 -14.22 12.63
N PHE A 179 6.29 -14.19 12.50
CA PHE A 179 7.03 -15.15 11.71
C PHE A 179 8.43 -15.37 12.27
N VAL A 180 9.05 -16.48 11.89
CA VAL A 180 10.48 -16.72 12.12
C VAL A 180 11.19 -16.44 10.80
N ALA A 181 12.20 -15.57 10.82
CA ALA A 181 12.95 -15.27 9.61
C ALA A 181 13.74 -16.51 9.16
N ASP A 182 13.43 -17.01 7.97
CA ASP A 182 14.13 -18.11 7.30
C ASP A 182 15.28 -17.62 6.40
N SER A 183 15.37 -16.30 6.17
CA SER A 183 16.43 -15.67 5.41
C SER A 183 16.82 -14.31 5.98
N ALA A 184 17.99 -13.81 5.55
CA ALA A 184 18.52 -12.51 5.93
C ALA A 184 17.87 -11.37 5.11
N TYR A 185 16.54 -11.25 5.20
CA TYR A 185 15.74 -10.29 4.44
C TYR A 185 16.22 -8.86 4.63
N ARG A 186 16.31 -8.09 3.53
CA ARG A 186 16.82 -6.71 3.48
C ARG A 186 15.81 -5.71 2.96
N TYR A 187 14.75 -6.19 2.32
CA TYR A 187 13.72 -5.38 1.71
C TYR A 187 12.34 -5.84 2.16
N ILE A 188 11.43 -4.88 2.25
CA ILE A 188 10.00 -5.09 2.40
C ILE A 188 9.30 -4.51 1.17
N THR A 189 8.33 -5.22 0.62
CA THR A 189 7.53 -4.79 -0.53
C THR A 189 6.07 -5.06 -0.24
N MET A 190 5.23 -4.03 -0.37
CA MET A 190 3.79 -4.08 -0.14
C MET A 190 3.08 -3.86 -1.47
N GLY A 191 2.05 -4.64 -1.77
CA GLY A 191 1.31 -4.52 -3.03
C GLY A 191 0.51 -5.78 -3.31
N ASN A 192 0.24 -6.07 -4.59
CA ASN A 192 -0.62 -7.20 -4.96
C ASN A 192 0.12 -8.29 -5.71
N PHE A 193 0.25 -9.46 -5.09
CA PHE A 193 0.97 -10.61 -5.63
C PHE A 193 0.04 -11.71 -6.19
N TRP A 194 -1.27 -11.50 -6.15
CA TRP A 194 -2.30 -12.47 -6.57
C TRP A 194 -2.49 -12.43 -8.06
N GLU A 195 -2.79 -13.59 -8.61
CA GLU A 195 -3.34 -13.67 -9.95
C GLU A 195 -4.71 -13.01 -10.00
N ASN A 196 -5.09 -12.49 -11.17
CA ASN A 196 -6.39 -11.81 -11.34
C ASN A 196 -7.57 -12.69 -10.89
N TYR A 197 -7.52 -14.00 -11.14
CA TYR A 197 -8.60 -14.92 -10.80
C TYR A 197 -8.65 -15.28 -9.31
N GLU A 198 -7.60 -14.96 -8.54
CA GLU A 198 -7.56 -15.18 -7.08
C GLU A 198 -8.04 -13.95 -6.31
N ILE A 199 -8.28 -12.83 -7.01
CA ILE A 199 -8.68 -11.57 -6.40
C ILE A 199 -10.19 -11.51 -6.32
N GLU A 200 -10.68 -11.43 -5.08
CA GLU A 200 -12.04 -11.03 -4.79
C GLU A 200 -12.09 -9.50 -4.70
N VAL A 201 -13.12 -8.92 -5.31
CA VAL A 201 -13.42 -7.49 -5.21
C VAL A 201 -14.85 -7.29 -4.76
N MET A 202 -15.08 -6.22 -4.00
CA MET A 202 -16.42 -5.79 -3.63
C MET A 202 -16.73 -4.47 -4.31
N ASN A 203 -17.74 -4.48 -5.17
CA ASN A 203 -18.23 -3.28 -5.84
C ASN A 203 -19.21 -2.55 -4.93
N ALA A 204 -19.19 -1.22 -4.92
CA ALA A 204 -20.10 -0.41 -4.11
C ALA A 204 -21.57 -0.82 -4.25
N THR A 205 -21.98 -1.30 -5.43
CA THR A 205 -23.36 -1.71 -5.73
C THR A 205 -23.81 -3.02 -5.08
N ASP A 206 -22.88 -3.85 -4.60
CA ASP A 206 -23.16 -5.19 -4.07
C ASP A 206 -23.37 -5.21 -2.53
N GLY A 207 -23.17 -4.06 -1.86
CA GLY A 207 -23.45 -3.88 -0.44
C GLY A 207 -24.88 -3.35 -0.20
N ASP A 208 -25.71 -4.09 0.54
CA ASP A 208 -27.10 -3.71 0.86
C ASP A 208 -27.18 -2.34 1.59
N PHE A 209 -27.69 -1.33 0.89
CA PHE A 209 -27.66 0.09 1.24
C PHE A 209 -28.64 0.52 2.34
N ARG A 210 -29.34 -0.40 3.01
CA ARG A 210 -30.46 -0.02 3.90
C ARG A 210 -30.06 0.33 5.34
N ASN A 211 -28.81 0.17 5.74
CA ASN A 211 -28.41 0.26 7.16
C ASN A 211 -27.49 1.43 7.53
N TYR A 212 -27.24 2.41 6.65
CA TYR A 212 -26.26 3.48 6.90
C TYR A 212 -26.75 4.91 6.57
N LEU A 213 -28.08 5.14 6.60
CA LEU A 213 -28.68 6.48 6.59
C LEU A 213 -29.40 6.77 7.91
#